data_AF-A0AAJ0F381-F1
#
_entry.id   AF-A0AAJ0F381-F1
#
_cell.length_a   1.000
_cell.length_b   1.000
_cell.length_c   1.000
_cell.angle_alpha   90.00
_cell.angle_beta   90.00
_cell.angle_gamma   90.00
#
_symmetry.space_group_name_H-M   'P 1'
#
loop_
_entity.id
_entity.type
_entity.pdbx_description
1 polymer ?
#
loop_
_entity_poly.entity_id
_entity_poly.type
_entity_poly.pdbx_seq_one_letter_code
_entity_poly.pdbx_strand_id
1 'polypeptide(L)'
;MRLGRISTGGLARILLMSLLGTWMAAAPARAAMSASDIQLACNSLAHMAFDLKDLVNVVASMRNPGPFQDILDEFSDISDSCLSNVSLMIRSSVITAQGDQQLVYEAYSYFVQGLFELMDAVTDSAPAMIEVDKQAEFRIPSAIDRLSGVADALLFQVIAIFPTDTSYSQQSANQKSQVDSHFRHAAHAFHLATANTGAPYSNTTVV
;
A
#
# COMPACT_ATOMS: atom_id res chain seq x y z
N MET A 1 -54.86 -33.94 52.63
CA MET A 1 -53.52 -34.57 52.48
C MET A 1 -53.55 -35.32 51.14
N ARG A 2 -52.74 -35.09 50.11
CA ARG A 2 -51.38 -34.55 49.95
C ARG A 2 -51.33 -33.65 48.70
N LEU A 3 -50.73 -32.45 48.81
CA LEU A 3 -50.29 -31.71 47.62
C LEU A 3 -48.96 -32.29 47.14
N GLY A 4 -48.91 -32.72 45.87
CA GLY A 4 -47.69 -33.15 45.20
C GLY A 4 -46.84 -31.94 44.81
N ARG A 5 -45.59 -31.89 45.31
CA ARG A 5 -44.56 -30.94 44.90
C ARG A 5 -44.30 -31.05 43.39
N ILE A 6 -44.56 -29.98 42.65
CA ILE A 6 -44.05 -29.80 41.28
C ILE A 6 -42.56 -29.47 41.39
N SER A 7 -41.73 -30.30 40.76
CA SER A 7 -40.28 -30.16 40.68
C SER A 7 -39.91 -28.85 39.95
N THR A 8 -39.27 -27.93 40.66
CA THR A 8 -38.72 -26.66 40.16
C THR A 8 -37.50 -26.83 39.24
N GLY A 9 -37.09 -28.07 38.93
CA GLY A 9 -35.89 -28.35 38.12
C GLY A 9 -36.07 -28.30 36.60
N GLY A 10 -37.31 -28.34 36.09
CA GLY A 10 -37.58 -28.39 34.64
C GLY A 10 -37.50 -27.03 33.94
N LEU A 11 -37.96 -25.96 34.60
CA LEU A 11 -38.02 -24.62 34.01
C LEU A 11 -36.65 -23.94 33.96
N ALA A 12 -35.77 -24.23 34.92
CA ALA A 12 -34.40 -23.70 34.93
C ALA A 12 -33.54 -24.24 33.78
N ARG A 13 -33.78 -25.48 33.33
CA ARG A 13 -33.04 -26.09 32.21
C ARG A 13 -33.44 -25.56 30.83
N ILE A 14 -34.72 -25.20 30.66
CA ILE A 14 -35.22 -24.63 29.40
C ILE A 14 -34.75 -23.17 29.23
N LEU A 15 -34.68 -22.41 30.34
CA LEU A 15 -34.18 -21.03 30.31
C LEU A 15 -32.65 -20.94 30.14
N LEU A 16 -31.91 -21.93 30.65
CA LEU A 16 -30.45 -21.98 30.47
C LEU A 16 -30.03 -22.41 29.05
N MET A 17 -30.85 -23.18 28.34
CA MET A 17 -30.56 -23.59 26.96
C MET A 17 -30.97 -22.54 25.90
N SER A 18 -31.85 -21.59 26.22
CA SER A 18 -32.11 -20.44 25.33
C SER A 18 -31.04 -19.34 25.42
N LEU A 19 -30.21 -19.35 26.48
CA LEU A 19 -29.13 -18.37 26.68
C LEU A 19 -27.77 -18.80 26.11
N LEU A 20 -27.63 -20.06 25.68
CA LEU A 20 -26.43 -20.58 25.02
C LEU A 20 -26.49 -20.54 23.48
N GLY A 21 -27.60 -20.09 22.89
CA GLY A 21 -27.81 -20.08 21.43
C GLY A 21 -27.39 -18.79 20.70
N THR A 22 -26.93 -17.76 21.40
CA THR A 22 -26.63 -16.43 20.82
C THR A 22 -25.19 -15.99 21.04
N TRP A 23 -24.24 -16.93 20.89
CA TRP A 23 -22.87 -16.59 20.49
C TRP A 23 -22.72 -16.86 18.99
N MET A 24 -23.59 -16.26 18.16
CA MET A 24 -23.12 -15.91 16.82
C MET A 24 -22.07 -14.85 17.04
N ALA A 25 -20.80 -15.24 16.91
CA ALA A 25 -19.70 -14.33 16.82
C ALA A 25 -20.11 -13.21 15.85
N ALA A 26 -20.30 -12.00 16.39
CA ALA A 26 -20.21 -10.81 15.56
C ALA A 26 -18.80 -10.85 15.00
N ALA A 27 -18.64 -11.42 13.80
CA ALA A 27 -17.44 -11.21 13.03
C ALA A 27 -17.25 -9.68 13.00
N PRO A 28 -16.03 -9.17 13.27
CA PRO A 28 -15.81 -7.74 13.16
C PRO A 28 -16.32 -7.36 11.78
N ALA A 29 -17.24 -6.39 11.73
CA ALA A 29 -17.68 -5.83 10.46
C ALA A 29 -16.43 -5.20 9.83
N ARG A 30 -15.71 -5.99 9.02
CA ARG A 30 -14.57 -5.47 8.26
C ARG A 30 -15.14 -4.37 7.37
N ALA A 31 -14.63 -3.16 7.56
CA ALA A 31 -15.12 -1.97 6.89
C ALA A 31 -15.07 -2.19 5.38
N ALA A 32 -16.09 -1.71 4.68
CA ALA A 32 -16.07 -1.50 3.24
C ALA A 32 -15.93 0.01 3.07
N MET A 33 -14.92 0.44 2.31
CA MET A 33 -14.73 1.86 2.04
C MET A 33 -15.76 2.36 1.02
N SER A 34 -16.29 3.55 1.27
CA SER A 34 -17.10 4.28 0.29
C SER A 34 -16.21 4.85 -0.83
N ALA A 35 -16.82 5.28 -1.95
CA ALA A 35 -16.07 5.91 -3.05
C ALA A 35 -15.29 7.16 -2.59
N SER A 36 -15.87 7.96 -1.69
CA SER A 36 -15.19 9.12 -1.11
C SER A 36 -14.03 8.72 -0.20
N ASP A 37 -14.14 7.65 0.58
CA ASP A 37 -13.04 7.18 1.42
C ASP A 37 -11.88 6.67 0.55
N ILE A 38 -12.19 5.98 -0.55
CA ILE A 38 -11.20 5.48 -1.51
C ILE A 38 -10.49 6.65 -2.20
N GLN A 39 -11.24 7.68 -2.61
CA GLN A 39 -10.66 8.91 -3.14
C GLN A 39 -9.67 9.53 -2.15
N LEU A 40 -10.09 9.72 -0.89
CA LEU A 40 -9.24 10.32 0.14
C LEU A 40 -7.97 9.51 0.39
N ALA A 41 -8.10 8.17 0.44
CA ALA A 41 -6.97 7.27 0.58
C ALA A 41 -5.97 7.41 -0.58
N CYS A 42 -6.45 7.37 -1.84
CA CYS A 42 -5.59 7.51 -3.01
C CYS A 42 -4.92 8.89 -3.06
N ASN A 43 -5.65 9.96 -2.76
CA ASN A 43 -5.08 11.30 -2.71
C ASN A 43 -4.02 11.44 -1.61
N SER A 44 -4.26 10.87 -0.43
CA SER A 44 -3.27 10.87 0.66
C SER A 44 -2.00 10.13 0.26
N LEU A 45 -2.13 8.98 -0.41
CA LEU A 45 -1.00 8.21 -0.91
C LEU A 45 -0.24 8.93 -2.02
N ALA A 46 -0.94 9.67 -2.89
CA ALA A 46 -0.31 10.53 -3.88
C ALA A 46 0.57 11.59 -3.20
N HIS A 47 0.04 12.27 -2.17
CA HIS A 47 0.81 13.26 -1.42
C HIS A 47 2.06 12.67 -0.77
N MET A 48 1.94 11.52 -0.09
CA MET A 48 3.11 10.86 0.49
C MET A 48 4.16 10.51 -0.58
N ALA A 49 3.74 10.07 -1.77
CA ALA A 49 4.67 9.77 -2.86
C ALA A 49 5.38 11.04 -3.37
N PHE A 50 4.68 12.17 -3.49
CA PHE A 50 5.29 13.45 -3.85
C PHE A 50 6.23 13.99 -2.77
N ASP A 51 5.86 13.85 -1.50
CA ASP A 51 6.69 14.28 -0.38
C ASP A 51 7.99 13.47 -0.32
N LEU A 52 7.91 12.15 -0.50
CA LEU A 52 9.09 11.29 -0.59
C LEU A 52 9.96 11.62 -1.82
N LYS A 53 9.34 11.90 -2.96
CA LYS A 53 10.06 12.35 -4.16
C LYS A 53 10.88 13.61 -3.86
N ASP A 54 10.27 14.59 -3.20
CA ASP A 54 10.96 15.83 -2.83
C ASP A 54 12.10 15.57 -1.84
N LEU A 55 11.90 14.68 -0.86
CA LEU A 55 12.96 14.25 0.05
C LEU A 55 14.12 13.59 -0.70
N VAL A 56 13.85 12.66 -1.62
CA VAL A 56 14.87 12.01 -2.47
C VAL A 56 15.68 13.06 -3.23
N ASN A 57 15.02 14.02 -3.86
CA ASN A 57 15.70 15.10 -4.59
C ASN A 57 16.58 15.98 -3.68
N VAL A 58 16.10 16.29 -2.47
CA VAL A 58 16.86 17.06 -1.48
C VAL A 58 18.11 16.29 -1.04
N VAL A 59 17.98 15.03 -0.65
CA VAL A 59 19.12 14.22 -0.20
C VAL A 59 20.14 14.03 -1.33
N ALA A 60 19.67 13.76 -2.55
CA ALA A 60 20.51 13.59 -3.74
C ALA A 60 21.26 14.88 -4.12
N SER A 61 20.62 16.04 -4.00
CA SER A 61 21.23 17.32 -4.33
C SER A 61 22.22 17.80 -3.27
N MET A 62 21.91 17.60 -1.98
CA MET A 62 22.74 18.07 -0.87
C MET A 62 23.92 17.14 -0.55
N ARG A 63 23.87 15.88 -1.01
CA ARG A 63 24.85 14.84 -0.65
C ARG A 63 25.02 14.67 0.86
N ASN A 64 23.93 14.85 1.59
CA ASN A 64 23.91 14.78 3.05
C ASN A 64 23.37 13.42 3.50
N PRO A 65 24.16 12.61 4.23
CA PRO A 65 23.69 11.31 4.73
C PRO A 65 22.71 11.40 5.89
N GLY A 66 22.60 12.55 6.58
CA GLY A 66 21.70 12.74 7.72
C GLY A 66 20.25 12.29 7.44
N PRO A 67 19.59 12.83 6.41
CA PRO A 67 18.21 12.46 6.05
C PRO A 67 18.07 11.15 5.25
N PHE A 68 19.13 10.37 5.06
CA PHE A 68 19.03 9.15 4.24
C PHE A 68 18.12 8.10 4.87
N GLN A 69 18.13 7.99 6.21
CA GLN A 69 17.24 7.07 6.91
C GLN A 69 15.78 7.48 6.73
N ASP A 70 15.49 8.77 6.72
CA ASP A 70 14.14 9.31 6.54
C ASP A 70 13.53 8.82 5.22
N ILE A 71 14.31 8.72 4.12
CA ILE A 71 13.83 8.15 2.85
C ILE A 71 13.28 6.73 3.04
N LEU A 72 14.00 5.89 3.79
CA LEU A 72 13.61 4.50 3.99
C LEU A 72 12.39 4.37 4.90
N ASP A 73 12.30 5.25 5.89
CA ASP A 73 11.16 5.31 6.80
C ASP A 73 9.91 5.76 6.03
N GLU A 74 9.99 6.78 5.18
CA GLU A 74 8.90 7.25 4.31
C GLU A 74 8.47 6.16 3.29
N PHE A 75 9.41 5.38 2.72
CA PHE A 75 9.05 4.20 1.92
C PHE A 75 8.24 3.19 2.72
N SER A 76 8.59 2.97 4.00
CA SER A 76 7.85 2.08 4.89
C SER A 76 6.46 2.65 5.20
N ASP A 77 6.35 3.94 5.44
CA ASP A 77 5.10 4.61 5.78
C ASP A 77 4.10 4.59 4.62
N ILE A 78 4.56 4.82 3.39
CA ILE A 78 3.73 4.63 2.18
C ILE A 78 3.31 3.16 2.06
N SER A 79 4.23 2.22 2.29
CA SER A 79 3.94 0.79 2.19
C SER A 79 2.88 0.34 3.20
N ASP A 80 3.00 0.79 4.44
CA ASP A 80 2.08 0.46 5.53
C ASP A 80 0.73 1.15 5.33
N SER A 81 0.73 2.37 4.78
CA SER A 81 -0.49 3.07 4.36
C SER A 81 -1.20 2.35 3.22
N CYS A 82 -0.48 1.84 2.21
CA CYS A 82 -1.07 1.03 1.15
C CYS A 82 -1.72 -0.23 1.73
N LEU A 83 -1.00 -0.96 2.57
CA LEU A 83 -1.47 -2.21 3.18
C LEU A 83 -2.69 -1.98 4.08
N SER A 84 -2.70 -0.89 4.86
CA SER A 84 -3.84 -0.48 5.67
C SER A 84 -5.07 -0.25 4.81
N ASN A 85 -4.95 0.51 3.71
CA ASN A 85 -6.04 0.77 2.78
C ASN A 85 -6.53 -0.51 2.08
N VAL A 86 -5.64 -1.41 1.66
CA VAL A 86 -6.02 -2.73 1.13
C VAL A 86 -6.92 -3.48 2.11
N SER A 87 -6.56 -3.48 3.40
CA SER A 87 -7.32 -4.19 4.43
C SER A 87 -8.74 -3.67 4.62
N LEU A 88 -8.96 -2.38 4.34
CA LEU A 88 -10.24 -1.68 4.41
C LEU A 88 -11.04 -1.78 3.10
N MET A 89 -10.37 -1.92 1.96
CA MET A 89 -11.02 -1.98 0.64
C MET A 89 -11.48 -3.38 0.23
N ILE A 90 -10.96 -4.45 0.84
CA ILE A 90 -11.21 -5.84 0.39
C ILE A 90 -12.70 -6.26 0.34
N ARG A 91 -13.61 -5.48 0.95
CA ARG A 91 -15.06 -5.73 0.95
C ARG A 91 -15.88 -4.62 0.29
N SER A 92 -15.22 -3.63 -0.32
CA SER A 92 -15.91 -2.59 -1.09
C SER A 92 -16.62 -3.22 -2.30
N SER A 93 -17.87 -2.84 -2.50
CA SER A 93 -18.67 -3.30 -3.64
C SER A 93 -18.27 -2.58 -4.91
N VAL A 94 -18.59 -3.19 -6.05
CA VAL A 94 -18.47 -2.54 -7.36
C VAL A 94 -19.25 -1.23 -7.37
N ILE A 95 -18.64 -0.16 -7.86
CA ILE A 95 -19.22 1.19 -7.90
C ILE A 95 -20.10 1.36 -9.14
N THR A 96 -21.39 1.58 -8.94
CA THR A 96 -22.39 1.65 -10.02
C THR A 96 -22.68 3.07 -10.48
N ALA A 97 -22.48 4.06 -9.62
CA ALA A 97 -22.73 5.46 -9.96
C ALA A 97 -21.57 6.03 -10.78
N GLN A 98 -21.89 6.67 -11.91
CA GLN A 98 -20.88 7.24 -12.80
C GLN A 98 -20.03 8.33 -12.11
N GLY A 99 -20.63 9.15 -11.25
CA GLY A 99 -19.91 10.16 -10.47
C GLY A 99 -18.86 9.55 -9.55
N ASP A 100 -19.21 8.47 -8.85
CA ASP A 100 -18.29 7.75 -7.97
C ASP A 100 -17.15 7.07 -8.75
N GLN A 101 -17.46 6.56 -9.94
CA GLN A 101 -16.44 6.01 -10.85
C GLN A 101 -15.42 7.06 -11.26
N GLN A 102 -15.88 8.22 -11.70
CA GLN A 102 -14.98 9.32 -12.06
C GLN A 102 -14.15 9.77 -10.86
N LEU A 103 -14.79 9.93 -9.69
CA LEU A 103 -14.15 10.36 -8.44
C LEU A 103 -12.99 9.45 -8.03
N VAL A 104 -13.23 8.13 -8.02
CA VAL A 104 -12.22 7.13 -7.67
C VAL A 104 -11.14 7.07 -8.74
N TYR A 105 -11.50 7.15 -10.02
CA TYR A 105 -10.55 7.07 -11.12
C TYR A 105 -9.57 8.24 -11.15
N GLU A 106 -10.04 9.47 -10.91
CA GLU A 106 -9.19 10.65 -10.82
C GLU A 106 -8.19 10.51 -9.66
N ALA A 107 -8.66 10.06 -8.49
CA ALA A 107 -7.81 9.85 -7.32
C ALA A 107 -6.78 8.72 -7.54
N TYR A 108 -7.22 7.60 -8.14
CA TYR A 108 -6.35 6.50 -8.56
C TYR A 108 -5.25 6.99 -9.50
N SER A 109 -5.63 7.76 -10.53
CA SER A 109 -4.69 8.31 -11.51
C SER A 109 -3.70 9.28 -10.85
N TYR A 110 -4.15 10.06 -9.88
CA TYR A 110 -3.29 10.97 -9.12
C TYR A 110 -2.27 10.22 -8.26
N PHE A 111 -2.67 9.12 -7.61
CA PHE A 111 -1.72 8.26 -6.90
C PHE A 111 -0.71 7.60 -7.84
N VAL A 112 -1.18 7.06 -8.98
CA VAL A 112 -0.30 6.51 -10.02
C VAL A 112 0.73 7.55 -10.49
N GLN A 113 0.31 8.79 -10.72
CA GLN A 113 1.22 9.88 -11.08
C GLN A 113 2.27 10.12 -9.99
N GLY A 114 1.87 10.12 -8.72
CA GLY A 114 2.80 10.21 -7.58
C GLY A 114 3.84 9.10 -7.60
N LEU A 115 3.43 7.85 -7.88
CA LEU A 115 4.35 6.72 -8.00
C LEU A 115 5.31 6.87 -9.19
N PHE A 116 4.84 7.34 -10.35
CA PHE A 116 5.71 7.61 -11.49
C PHE A 116 6.79 8.63 -11.14
N GLU A 117 6.39 9.79 -10.61
CA GLU A 117 7.34 10.85 -10.31
C GLU A 117 8.32 10.46 -9.20
N LEU A 118 7.86 9.71 -8.20
CA LEU A 118 8.74 9.15 -7.18
C LEU A 118 9.77 8.18 -7.78
N MET A 119 9.33 7.19 -8.56
CA MET A 119 10.24 6.20 -9.15
C MET A 119 11.21 6.83 -10.15
N ASP A 120 10.79 7.85 -10.89
CA ASP A 120 11.66 8.59 -11.80
C ASP A 120 12.71 9.39 -11.02
N ALA A 121 12.31 10.10 -9.96
CA ALA A 121 13.26 10.83 -9.11
C ALA A 121 14.28 9.89 -8.44
N VAL A 122 13.82 8.71 -7.99
CA VAL A 122 14.68 7.67 -7.40
C VAL A 122 15.66 7.10 -8.43
N THR A 123 15.18 6.86 -9.65
CA THR A 123 16.00 6.41 -10.79
C THR A 123 17.13 7.40 -11.08
N ASP A 124 16.78 8.67 -11.26
CA ASP A 124 17.73 9.73 -11.59
C ASP A 124 18.72 10.01 -10.45
N SER A 125 18.30 9.77 -9.21
CA SER A 125 19.11 9.99 -8.01
C SER A 125 20.02 8.82 -7.65
N ALA A 126 19.92 7.66 -8.32
CA ALA A 126 20.61 6.44 -7.92
C ALA A 126 22.15 6.60 -7.76
N PRO A 127 22.89 7.21 -8.71
CA PRO A 127 24.33 7.44 -8.52
C PRO A 127 24.61 8.33 -7.32
N ALA A 128 23.74 9.33 -7.11
CA ALA A 128 23.92 10.30 -6.06
C ALA A 128 23.74 9.68 -4.66
N MET A 129 22.73 8.83 -4.52
CA MET A 129 22.42 8.12 -3.28
C MET A 129 23.51 7.11 -2.91
N ILE A 130 24.12 6.43 -3.88
CA ILE A 130 25.24 5.50 -3.65
C ILE A 130 26.51 6.23 -3.18
N GLU A 131 26.69 7.49 -3.55
CA GLU A 131 27.78 8.31 -3.00
C GLU A 131 27.50 8.75 -1.56
N VAL A 132 26.23 8.99 -1.21
CA VAL A 132 25.79 9.35 0.15
C VAL A 132 25.90 8.17 1.11
N ASP A 133 25.37 7.00 0.72
CA ASP A 133 25.45 5.75 1.47
C ASP A 133 25.74 4.61 0.50
N LYS A 134 26.85 3.90 0.68
CA LYS A 134 27.20 2.74 -0.15
C LYS A 134 26.20 1.59 0.00
N GLN A 135 25.48 1.52 1.12
CA GLN A 135 24.41 0.55 1.32
C GLN A 135 23.13 0.90 0.55
N ALA A 136 23.03 2.10 -0.04
CA ALA A 136 21.88 2.51 -0.84
C ALA A 136 21.59 1.56 -2.00
N GLU A 137 22.62 0.95 -2.59
CA GLU A 137 22.50 -0.07 -3.64
C GLU A 137 21.58 -1.23 -3.24
N PHE A 138 21.55 -1.61 -1.96
CA PHE A 138 20.75 -2.74 -1.49
C PHE A 138 19.48 -2.28 -0.78
N ARG A 139 19.59 -1.22 0.05
CA ARG A 139 18.52 -0.77 0.92
C ARG A 139 17.39 -0.10 0.13
N ILE A 140 17.73 0.74 -0.85
CA ILE A 140 16.72 1.43 -1.66
C ILE A 140 15.98 0.44 -2.57
N PRO A 141 16.63 -0.44 -3.36
CA PRO A 141 15.92 -1.45 -4.13
C PRO A 141 15.04 -2.37 -3.27
N SER A 142 15.49 -2.78 -2.08
CA SER A 142 14.65 -3.56 -1.16
C SER A 142 13.41 -2.78 -0.71
N ALA A 143 13.51 -1.47 -0.49
CA ALA A 143 12.36 -0.63 -0.14
C ALA A 143 11.41 -0.44 -1.33
N ILE A 144 11.95 -0.24 -2.52
CA ILE A 144 11.21 -0.18 -3.79
C ILE A 144 10.42 -1.47 -4.01
N ASP A 145 11.04 -2.63 -3.85
CA ASP A 145 10.39 -3.93 -4.05
C ASP A 145 9.27 -4.18 -3.04
N ARG A 146 9.46 -3.78 -1.78
CA ARG A 146 8.40 -3.84 -0.75
C ARG A 146 7.23 -2.96 -1.15
N LEU A 147 7.49 -1.70 -1.51
CA LEU A 147 6.44 -0.76 -1.92
C LEU A 147 5.73 -1.26 -3.18
N SER A 148 6.46 -1.80 -4.17
CA SER A 148 5.90 -2.35 -5.40
C SER A 148 4.86 -3.43 -5.10
N GLY A 149 5.19 -4.38 -4.22
CA GLY A 149 4.28 -5.48 -3.89
C GLY A 149 2.98 -5.01 -3.21
N VAL A 150 3.05 -4.04 -2.30
CA VAL A 150 1.86 -3.55 -1.59
C VAL A 150 1.07 -2.52 -2.40
N ALA A 151 1.74 -1.70 -3.22
CA ALA A 151 1.10 -0.80 -4.16
C ALA A 151 0.33 -1.61 -5.21
N ASP A 152 0.90 -2.69 -5.74
CA ASP A 152 0.22 -3.61 -6.65
C ASP A 152 -1.08 -4.17 -6.06
N ALA A 153 -1.02 -4.63 -4.80
CA ALA A 153 -2.20 -5.13 -4.12
C ALA A 153 -3.31 -4.07 -4.00
N LEU A 154 -2.93 -2.83 -3.67
CA LEU A 154 -3.88 -1.71 -3.61
C LEU A 154 -4.45 -1.36 -4.97
N LEU A 155 -3.60 -1.21 -6.00
CA LEU A 155 -4.03 -0.83 -7.34
C LEU A 155 -4.99 -1.87 -7.91
N PHE A 156 -4.72 -3.17 -7.74
CA PHE A 156 -5.65 -4.23 -8.13
C PHE A 156 -6.97 -4.15 -7.36
N GLN A 157 -6.94 -3.83 -6.06
CA GLN A 157 -8.14 -3.69 -5.25
C GLN A 157 -9.01 -2.51 -5.70
N VAL A 158 -8.40 -1.39 -6.11
CA VAL A 158 -9.11 -0.23 -6.69
C VAL A 158 -9.63 -0.58 -8.09
N ILE A 159 -8.85 -1.26 -8.93
CA ILE A 159 -9.30 -1.69 -10.27
C ILE A 159 -10.54 -2.60 -10.16
N ALA A 160 -10.55 -3.50 -9.18
CA ALA A 160 -11.60 -4.49 -8.99
C ALA A 160 -12.97 -3.90 -8.62
N ILE A 161 -13.04 -2.65 -8.14
CA ILE A 161 -14.33 -2.01 -7.83
C ILE A 161 -14.95 -1.32 -9.05
N PHE A 162 -14.21 -1.08 -10.13
CA PHE A 162 -14.82 -0.56 -11.35
C PHE A 162 -15.66 -1.62 -12.05
N PRO A 163 -16.82 -1.27 -12.62
CA PRO A 163 -17.54 -2.18 -13.49
C PRO A 163 -16.71 -2.56 -14.71
N THR A 164 -16.70 -3.85 -15.06
CA THR A 164 -15.85 -4.40 -16.13
C THR A 164 -16.22 -3.93 -17.53
N ASP A 165 -17.43 -3.38 -17.70
CA ASP A 165 -17.96 -2.83 -18.95
C ASP A 165 -17.66 -1.33 -19.13
N THR A 166 -16.89 -0.74 -18.22
CA THR A 166 -16.49 0.68 -18.28
C THR A 166 -15.05 0.85 -18.76
N SER A 167 -14.75 2.00 -19.35
CA SER A 167 -13.39 2.35 -19.76
C SER A 167 -12.43 2.53 -18.58
N TYR A 168 -12.95 2.85 -17.39
CA TYR A 168 -12.13 3.07 -16.19
C TYR A 168 -11.35 1.83 -15.78
N SER A 169 -11.97 0.65 -15.79
CA SER A 169 -11.29 -0.61 -15.48
C SER A 169 -10.08 -0.86 -16.40
N GLN A 170 -10.26 -0.65 -17.70
CA GLN A 170 -9.18 -0.84 -18.69
C GLN A 170 -8.08 0.22 -18.57
N GLN A 171 -8.44 1.48 -18.41
CA GLN A 171 -7.47 2.57 -18.27
C GLN A 171 -6.64 2.43 -17.00
N SER A 172 -7.28 2.09 -15.86
CA SER A 172 -6.58 1.84 -14.61
C SER A 172 -5.62 0.64 -14.71
N ALA A 173 -6.02 -0.45 -15.39
CA ALA A 173 -5.14 -1.59 -15.63
C ALA A 173 -3.91 -1.22 -16.49
N ASN A 174 -4.09 -0.38 -17.52
CA ASN A 174 -3.00 0.11 -18.35
C ASN A 174 -2.02 0.99 -17.54
N GLN A 175 -2.55 1.87 -16.69
CA GLN A 175 -1.75 2.67 -15.76
C GLN A 175 -0.96 1.80 -14.79
N LYS A 176 -1.57 0.75 -14.21
CA LYS A 176 -0.88 -0.22 -13.35
C LYS A 176 0.29 -0.87 -14.06
N SER A 177 0.10 -1.35 -15.30
CA SER A 177 1.19 -1.96 -16.06
C SER A 177 2.37 -1.01 -16.30
N GLN A 178 2.12 0.30 -16.39
CA GLN A 178 3.19 1.30 -16.46
C GLN A 178 3.89 1.45 -15.11
N VAL A 179 3.13 1.46 -14.00
CA VAL A 179 3.69 1.53 -12.63
C VAL A 179 4.70 0.41 -12.40
N ASP A 180 4.36 -0.82 -12.81
CA ASP A 180 5.27 -1.97 -12.73
C ASP A 180 6.60 -1.74 -13.45
N SER A 181 6.57 -1.03 -14.58
CA SER A 181 7.77 -0.71 -15.34
C SER A 181 8.62 0.32 -14.60
N HIS A 182 8.02 1.36 -14.03
CA HIS A 182 8.72 2.38 -13.25
C HIS A 182 9.39 1.79 -12.01
N PHE A 183 8.69 0.92 -11.25
CA PHE A 183 9.29 0.22 -10.11
C PHE A 183 10.50 -0.63 -10.51
N ARG A 184 10.37 -1.44 -11.56
CA ARG A 184 11.49 -2.27 -12.07
C ARG A 184 12.67 -1.42 -12.54
N HIS A 185 12.39 -0.30 -13.24
CA HIS A 185 13.43 0.61 -13.71
C HIS A 185 14.18 1.26 -12.54
N ALA A 186 13.45 1.73 -11.52
CA ALA A 186 14.04 2.37 -10.34
C ALA A 186 14.94 1.41 -9.54
N ALA A 187 14.50 0.17 -9.29
CA ALA A 187 15.33 -0.83 -8.63
C ALA A 187 16.59 -1.16 -9.46
N HIS A 188 16.45 -1.32 -10.78
CA HIS A 188 17.57 -1.62 -11.67
C HIS A 188 18.59 -0.47 -11.77
N ALA A 189 18.15 0.78 -11.63
CA ALA A 189 19.02 1.96 -11.71
C ALA A 189 20.15 1.93 -10.66
N PHE A 190 19.87 1.43 -9.45
CA PHE A 190 20.87 1.29 -8.39
C PHE A 190 21.93 0.24 -8.73
N HIS A 191 21.51 -0.94 -9.19
CA HIS A 191 22.44 -1.97 -9.65
C HIS A 191 23.30 -1.49 -10.82
N LEU A 192 22.70 -0.77 -11.77
CA LEU A 192 23.42 -0.21 -12.91
C LEU A 192 24.41 0.89 -12.47
N ALA A 193 24.00 1.75 -11.55
CA ALA A 193 24.86 2.81 -11.01
C ALA A 193 26.09 2.22 -10.31
N THR A 194 25.93 1.18 -9.47
CA THR A 194 27.08 0.49 -8.87
C THR A 194 27.92 -0.22 -9.92
N ALA A 195 27.32 -0.95 -10.86
CA ALA A 195 28.06 -1.67 -11.90
C ALA A 195 28.96 -0.74 -12.74
N ASN A 196 28.56 0.53 -12.89
CA ASN A 196 29.32 1.56 -13.59
C ASN A 196 30.42 2.22 -12.73
N THR A 197 30.54 1.87 -11.44
CA THR A 197 31.65 2.32 -10.58
C THR A 197 32.87 1.40 -10.74
N GLY A 198 34.08 1.97 -10.67
CA GLY A 198 35.34 1.22 -10.88
C GLY A 198 35.66 0.13 -9.85
N ALA A 199 34.87 0.01 -8.78
CA ALA A 199 34.98 -1.01 -7.76
C ALA A 199 33.56 -1.46 -7.32
N PRO A 200 32.85 -2.23 -8.17
CA PRO A 200 31.42 -2.44 -8.05
C PRO A 200 31.00 -3.25 -6.81
N TYR A 201 31.91 -3.95 -6.13
CA TYR A 201 31.59 -4.76 -4.95
C TYR A 201 32.75 -4.84 -3.96
N SER A 202 33.17 -3.72 -3.37
CA SER A 202 34.22 -3.76 -2.34
C SER A 202 33.63 -3.97 -0.94
N ASN A 203 33.32 -5.23 -0.60
CA ASN A 203 33.09 -5.66 0.79
C ASN A 203 34.34 -6.32 1.42
N THR A 204 35.51 -6.22 0.78
CA THR A 204 36.77 -6.62 1.39
C THR A 204 37.34 -5.46 2.18
N THR A 205 37.11 -5.45 3.50
CA THR A 205 38.07 -4.88 4.44
C THR A 205 39.39 -5.59 4.19
N VAL A 206 40.38 -4.85 3.70
CA VAL A 206 41.76 -5.32 3.66
C VAL A 206 42.20 -5.43 5.11
N VAL A 207 42.27 -6.66 5.63
CA VAL A 207 42.89 -6.97 6.93
C VAL A 207 44.38 -7.20 6.69
#